data_AF-A0A835XDL4-F1
#
_entry.id   AF-A0A835XDL4-F1
#
_cell.length_a   1.000
_cell.length_b   1.000
_cell.length_c   1.000
_cell.angle_alpha   90.00
_cell.angle_beta   90.00
_cell.angle_gamma   90.00
#
_symmetry.space_group_name_H-M   'P 1'
#
loop_
_entity.id
_entity.type
_entity.pdbx_description
1 polymer ?
#
loop_
_entity_poly.entity_id
_entity_poly.type
_entity_poly.pdbx_seq_one_letter_code
_entity_poly.pdbx_strand_id
1 'polypeptide(L)'
;MHSCEFCGSTLGDRKCYFCEKYCCTTCMTDDRTRCKQCYIHKRKLGIKKLLKRNKLVLGLIGFLWFYAVFPGPIFPGIDPSYFYTTLIAAILIIIPLSLALFFWSLNPPASDLKKEKD
;
A
#
# COMPACT_ATOMS: atom_id res chain seq x y z
N MET A 1 -20.32 -7.16 18.23
CA MET A 1 -20.79 -7.49 16.86
C MET A 1 -21.33 -6.24 16.22
N HIS A 2 -20.88 -5.94 15.01
CA HIS A 2 -21.39 -4.80 14.23
C HIS A 2 -22.51 -5.26 13.30
N SER A 3 -23.42 -4.36 12.92
CA SER A 3 -24.39 -4.64 11.87
C SER A 3 -23.72 -4.57 10.50
N CYS A 4 -24.13 -5.44 9.58
CA CYS A 4 -23.72 -5.42 8.19
C CYS A 4 -24.38 -4.25 7.48
N GLU A 5 -23.59 -3.35 6.90
CA GLU A 5 -24.11 -2.16 6.20
C GLU A 5 -24.79 -2.46 4.85
N PHE A 6 -24.71 -3.71 4.36
CA PHE A 6 -25.22 -4.09 3.04
C PHE A 6 -26.56 -4.82 3.11
N CYS A 7 -26.73 -5.72 4.08
CA CYS A 7 -27.95 -6.50 4.27
C CYS A 7 -28.68 -6.22 5.59
N GLY A 8 -28.12 -5.38 6.47
CA GLY A 8 -28.72 -5.04 7.76
C GLY A 8 -28.63 -6.14 8.83
N SER A 9 -28.05 -7.31 8.52
CA SER A 9 -27.91 -8.39 9.50
C SER A 9 -26.97 -8.01 10.65
N THR A 10 -27.18 -8.51 11.86
CA THR A 10 -26.30 -8.31 13.03
C THR A 10 -24.99 -9.12 12.99
N LEU A 11 -24.72 -9.81 11.88
CA LEU A 11 -23.57 -10.70 11.64
C LEU A 11 -22.40 -9.99 10.93
N GLY A 12 -22.17 -8.71 11.20
CA GLY A 12 -21.04 -7.96 10.65
C GLY A 12 -19.73 -8.34 11.35
N ASP A 13 -19.11 -9.43 10.89
CA ASP A 13 -17.89 -9.98 11.51
C ASP A 13 -16.59 -9.41 10.95
N ARG A 14 -16.59 -8.96 9.69
CA ARG A 14 -15.36 -8.51 9.01
C ARG A 14 -15.51 -7.14 8.40
N LYS A 15 -14.44 -6.37 8.44
CA LYS A 15 -14.34 -5.09 7.78
C LYS A 15 -13.76 -5.28 6.37
N CYS A 16 -14.34 -4.59 5.40
CA CYS A 16 -13.88 -4.65 4.02
C CYS A 16 -12.66 -3.74 3.83
N TYR A 17 -11.59 -4.29 3.26
CA TYR A 17 -10.34 -3.57 3.06
C TYR A 17 -10.48 -2.25 2.28
N PHE A 18 -11.35 -2.23 1.25
CA PHE A 18 -11.47 -1.11 0.31
C PHE A 18 -12.42 0.00 0.76
N CYS A 19 -13.54 -0.37 1.39
CA CYS A 19 -14.55 0.58 1.82
C CYS A 19 -14.57 0.82 3.34
N GLU A 20 -13.83 0.02 4.12
CA GLU A 20 -13.76 0.10 5.58
C GLU A 20 -15.13 -0.06 6.27
N LYS A 21 -16.10 -0.68 5.60
CA LYS A 21 -17.43 -0.98 6.13
C LYS A 21 -17.50 -2.41 6.65
N TYR A 22 -18.32 -2.67 7.66
CA TYR A 22 -18.56 -4.02 8.17
C TYR A 22 -19.48 -4.81 7.24
N CYS A 23 -19.05 -6.03 6.90
CA CYS A 23 -19.76 -6.99 6.07
C CYS A 23 -19.94 -8.31 6.81
N CYS A 24 -21.08 -8.96 6.57
CA CYS A 24 -21.23 -10.38 6.86
C CYS A 24 -20.50 -11.23 5.81
N THR A 25 -20.26 -12.50 6.14
CA THR A 25 -19.57 -13.47 5.28
C THR A 25 -20.26 -13.67 3.93
N THR A 26 -21.59 -13.58 3.87
CA THR A 26 -22.38 -13.73 2.63
C THR A 26 -22.29 -12.54 1.68
N CYS A 27 -22.09 -11.32 2.20
CA CYS A 27 -21.89 -10.10 1.42
C CYS A 27 -20.41 -9.86 1.04
N MET A 28 -19.49 -10.65 1.60
CA MET A 28 -18.07 -10.64 1.27
C MET A 28 -17.79 -11.49 0.04
N THR A 29 -16.67 -11.21 -0.63
CA THR A 29 -16.10 -12.09 -1.66
C THR A 29 -15.40 -13.30 -1.04
N ASP A 30 -15.20 -14.36 -1.80
CA ASP A 30 -14.62 -15.62 -1.32
C ASP A 30 -13.16 -15.43 -0.81
N ASP A 31 -12.43 -14.48 -1.42
CA ASP A 31 -11.09 -14.06 -0.99
C ASP A 31 -11.07 -13.44 0.42
N ARG A 32 -12.23 -13.10 0.99
CA ARG A 32 -12.39 -12.39 2.28
C ARG A 32 -11.60 -11.09 2.39
N THR A 33 -11.26 -10.47 1.27
CA THR A 33 -10.53 -9.19 1.22
C THR A 33 -11.45 -8.01 0.92
N ARG A 34 -12.54 -8.24 0.17
CA ARG A 34 -13.42 -7.18 -0.33
C ARG A 34 -14.90 -7.55 -0.31
N CYS A 35 -15.73 -6.53 -0.28
CA CYS A 35 -17.19 -6.63 -0.38
C CYS A 35 -17.62 -6.87 -1.85
N LYS A 36 -18.76 -7.54 -2.08
CA LYS A 36 -19.27 -7.78 -3.45
C LYS A 36 -19.49 -6.49 -4.24
N GLN A 37 -20.04 -5.44 -3.62
CA GLN A 37 -20.16 -4.13 -4.28
C GLN A 37 -18.80 -3.54 -4.68
N CYS A 38 -17.80 -3.67 -3.81
CA CYS A 38 -16.44 -3.19 -4.03
C CYS A 38 -15.78 -3.92 -5.22
N TYR A 39 -16.08 -5.22 -5.35
CA TYR A 39 -15.63 -6.07 -6.45
C TYR A 39 -16.25 -5.65 -7.78
N ILE A 40 -17.58 -5.49 -7.83
CA ILE A 40 -18.30 -5.08 -9.05
C ILE A 40 -17.85 -3.69 -9.52
N HIS A 41 -17.71 -2.74 -8.60
CA HIS A 41 -17.31 -1.37 -8.92
C HIS A 41 -15.80 -1.19 -9.15
N LYS A 42 -15.00 -2.28 -9.08
CA LYS A 42 -13.53 -2.27 -9.19
C LYS A 42 -12.89 -1.13 -8.40
N ARG A 43 -13.37 -0.90 -7.17
CA ARG A 43 -12.95 0.25 -6.36
C ARG A 43 -11.47 0.08 -5.97
N LYS A 44 -10.63 1.06 -6.32
CA LYS A 44 -9.21 1.08 -5.95
C LYS A 44 -9.03 1.72 -4.57
N LEU A 45 -7.96 1.33 -3.87
CA LEU A 45 -7.58 2.04 -2.65
C LEU A 45 -7.09 3.45 -2.98
N GLY A 46 -7.56 4.44 -2.24
CA GLY A 46 -7.07 5.81 -2.37
C GLY A 46 -5.59 5.89 -1.98
N ILE A 47 -4.79 6.65 -2.74
CA ILE A 47 -3.35 6.83 -2.54
C ILE A 47 -3.03 7.25 -1.10
N LYS A 48 -3.84 8.14 -0.51
CA LYS A 48 -3.69 8.58 0.89
C LYS A 48 -3.77 7.42 1.89
N LYS A 49 -4.69 6.47 1.67
CA LYS A 49 -4.87 5.31 2.57
C LYS A 49 -3.73 4.31 2.41
N LEU A 50 -3.31 4.08 1.16
CA LEU A 50 -2.17 3.21 0.85
C LEU A 50 -0.88 3.74 1.50
N LEU A 51 -0.61 5.04 1.35
CA LEU A 51 0.52 5.70 2.01
C LEU A 51 0.46 5.60 3.53
N LYS A 52 -0.72 5.79 4.14
CA LYS A 52 -0.87 5.76 5.60
C LYS A 52 -0.62 4.36 6.17
N ARG A 53 -1.08 3.30 5.50
CA ARG A 53 -0.89 1.91 5.95
C ARG A 53 0.54 1.43 5.72
N ASN A 54 1.17 1.84 4.62
CA ASN A 54 2.53 1.41 4.26
C ASN A 54 3.61 2.46 4.61
N LYS A 55 3.30 3.42 5.50
CA LYS A 55 4.20 4.54 5.85
C LYS A 55 5.59 4.06 6.29
N LEU A 56 5.67 2.95 7.02
CA LEU A 56 6.95 2.37 7.46
C LEU A 56 7.80 1.91 6.26
N VAL A 57 7.19 1.12 5.36
CA VAL A 57 7.87 0.56 4.18
C VAL A 57 8.28 1.68 3.22
N LEU A 58 7.38 2.63 2.97
CA LEU A 58 7.66 3.81 2.15
C LEU A 58 8.73 4.71 2.78
N GLY A 59 8.73 4.85 4.11
CA GLY A 59 9.77 5.58 4.83
C GLY A 59 11.14 4.92 4.68
N LEU A 60 11.20 3.59 4.79
CA LEU A 60 12.44 2.82 4.62
C LEU A 60 12.97 2.93 3.18
N ILE A 61 12.09 2.80 2.20
CA ILE A 61 12.40 3.01 0.78
C ILE A 61 12.92 4.43 0.53
N GLY A 62 12.22 5.45 1.04
CA GLY A 62 12.61 6.85 0.88
C GLY A 62 13.94 7.16 1.57
N PHE A 63 14.20 6.55 2.72
CA PHE A 63 15.48 6.65 3.42
C PHE A 63 16.61 6.00 2.62
N LEU A 64 16.39 4.79 2.10
CA LEU A 64 17.37 4.09 1.26
C LEU A 64 17.66 4.87 -0.02
N TRP A 65 16.62 5.44 -0.64
CA TRP A 65 16.75 6.31 -1.80
C TRP A 65 17.55 7.57 -1.47
N PHE A 66 17.22 8.26 -0.36
CA PHE A 66 17.94 9.46 0.07
C PHE A 66 19.41 9.16 0.36
N TYR A 67 19.70 8.02 0.99
CA TYR A 67 21.07 7.55 1.21
C TYR A 67 21.81 7.22 -0.10
N ALA A 68 21.13 6.62 -1.08
CA ALA A 68 21.72 6.26 -2.37
C ALA A 68 21.96 7.48 -3.28
N VAL A 69 21.07 8.48 -3.24
CA VAL A 69 21.18 9.72 -4.04
C VAL A 69 22.08 10.74 -3.38
N PHE A 70 22.06 10.75 -2.05
CA PHE A 70 22.82 11.65 -1.19
C PHE A 70 23.70 10.83 -0.24
N PRO A 71 24.72 10.10 -0.76
CA PRO A 71 25.84 9.75 0.09
C PRO A 71 26.45 11.10 0.46
N GLY A 72 26.35 11.48 1.73
CA GLY A 72 26.40 12.87 2.15
C GLY A 72 27.66 13.64 1.70
N PRO A 73 27.72 14.96 2.00
CA PRO A 73 28.86 15.84 1.75
C PRO A 73 30.08 15.54 2.64
N ILE A 74 30.25 14.27 3.03
CA ILE A 74 31.20 13.79 4.03
C ILE A 74 32.56 13.47 3.39
N PHE A 75 32.59 13.21 2.09
CA PHE A 75 33.82 12.92 1.34
C PHE A 75 34.19 14.08 0.40
N PRO A 76 35.04 15.01 0.85
CA PRO A 76 35.63 16.00 -0.06
C PRO A 76 36.48 15.29 -1.12
N GLY A 77 36.24 15.58 -2.41
CA GLY A 77 37.01 15.03 -3.54
C GLY A 77 36.29 14.00 -4.42
N ILE A 78 34.98 13.80 -4.26
CA ILE A 78 34.21 12.90 -5.14
C ILE A 78 34.02 13.50 -6.54
N ASP A 79 34.33 12.71 -7.56
CA ASP A 79 34.15 13.06 -8.97
C ASP A 79 32.69 13.46 -9.30
N PRO A 80 32.49 14.51 -10.12
CA PRO A 80 31.16 14.93 -10.56
C PRO A 80 30.33 13.82 -11.24
N SER A 81 31.00 12.86 -11.87
CA SER A 81 30.39 11.69 -12.53
C SER A 81 29.59 10.80 -11.56
N TYR A 82 29.97 10.83 -10.28
CA TYR A 82 29.29 10.09 -9.23
C TYR A 82 27.84 10.56 -9.06
N PHE A 83 27.57 11.87 -9.12
CA PHE A 83 26.22 12.44 -9.01
C PHE A 83 25.31 12.01 -10.16
N TYR A 84 25.85 11.91 -11.38
CA TYR A 84 25.08 11.44 -12.54
C TYR A 84 24.73 9.95 -12.39
N THR A 85 25.67 9.15 -11.89
CA THR A 85 25.48 7.70 -11.75
C THR A 85 24.48 7.37 -10.63
N THR A 86 24.55 8.06 -9.50
CA THR A 86 23.56 7.92 -8.42
C THR A 86 22.18 8.41 -8.84
N LEU A 87 22.09 9.50 -9.60
CA LEU A 87 20.82 10.01 -10.12
C LEU A 87 20.15 9.02 -11.09
N ILE A 88 20.93 8.39 -11.98
CA ILE A 88 20.40 7.36 -12.89
C ILE A 88 19.91 6.14 -12.10
N ALA A 89 20.70 5.67 -11.13
CA ALA A 89 20.30 4.56 -10.26
C ALA A 89 19.00 4.89 -9.49
N ALA A 90 18.86 6.13 -9.02
CA ALA A 90 17.67 6.63 -8.34
C ALA A 90 16.41 6.51 -9.21
N ILE A 91 16.51 6.95 -10.47
CA ILE A 91 15.39 6.90 -11.43
C ILE A 91 15.00 5.45 -11.71
N LEU A 92 15.99 4.57 -11.90
CA LEU A 92 15.74 3.15 -12.15
C LEU A 92 15.03 2.46 -10.98
N ILE A 93 15.31 2.86 -9.73
CA ILE A 93 14.67 2.32 -8.52
C ILE A 93 13.23 2.86 -8.35
N ILE A 94 12.93 4.08 -8.82
CA ILE A 94 11.57 4.65 -8.75
C ILE A 94 10.57 3.85 -9.59
N ILE A 95 11.00 3.27 -10.72
CA ILE A 95 10.13 2.49 -11.61
C ILE A 95 9.49 1.28 -10.89
N PRO A 96 10.25 0.32 -10.33
CA PRO A 96 9.66 -0.81 -9.62
C PRO A 96 8.87 -0.37 -8.38
N LEU A 97 9.26 0.72 -7.71
CA LEU A 97 8.52 1.28 -6.58
C LEU A 97 7.13 1.77 -6.98
N SER A 98 7.04 2.51 -8.10
CA SER A 98 5.76 3.02 -8.61
C SER A 98 4.83 1.88 -9.03
N LEU A 99 5.37 0.84 -9.67
CA LEU A 99 4.61 -0.36 -10.04
C LEU A 99 4.15 -1.13 -8.80
N ALA A 100 5.02 -1.31 -7.80
CA ALA A 100 4.65 -1.97 -6.55
C ALA A 100 3.50 -1.24 -5.84
N LEU A 101 3.56 0.10 -5.77
CA LEU A 101 2.48 0.91 -5.21
C LEU A 101 1.18 0.81 -6.01
N PHE A 102 1.29 0.76 -7.34
CA PHE A 102 0.14 0.56 -8.21
C PHE A 102 -0.52 -0.80 -7.97
N PHE A 103 0.26 -1.89 -7.93
CA PHE A 103 -0.26 -3.23 -7.66
C PHE A 103 -0.83 -3.35 -6.25
N TRP A 104 -0.22 -2.72 -5.23
CA TRP A 104 -0.78 -2.66 -3.88
C TRP A 104 -2.11 -1.91 -3.79
N SER A 105 -2.38 -0.99 -4.72
CA SER A 105 -3.68 -0.30 -4.79
C SER A 105 -4.80 -1.20 -5.31
N LEU A 106 -4.44 -2.24 -6.08
CA LEU A 106 -5.35 -3.21 -6.68
C LEU A 106 -5.50 -4.46 -5.81
N ASN A 107 -4.39 -4.98 -5.30
CA ASN A 107 -4.29 -6.18 -4.49
C ASN A 107 -3.46 -5.88 -3.24
N PRO A 108 -4.10 -5.80 -2.07
CA PRO A 108 -3.38 -5.45 -0.86
C PRO A 108 -2.39 -6.54 -0.43
N PRO A 109 -1.28 -6.16 0.23
CA PRO A 109 -0.34 -7.12 0.77
C PRO A 109 -1.00 -7.92 1.91
N ALA A 110 -0.66 -9.20 2.01
CA ALA A 110 -1.22 -10.11 3.02
C ALA A 110 -0.99 -9.64 4.47
N SER A 111 0.04 -8.82 4.71
CA SER A 111 0.30 -8.20 6.01
C SER A 111 -0.84 -7.29 6.48
N ASP A 112 -1.49 -6.57 5.56
CA ASP A 112 -2.59 -5.68 5.94
C ASP A 112 -3.90 -6.46 6.17
N LEU A 113 -4.05 -7.62 5.53
CA LEU A 113 -5.19 -8.51 5.76
C LEU A 113 -5.15 -9.17 7.14
N LYS A 114 -3.95 -9.40 7.70
CA LYS A 114 -3.78 -9.96 9.05
C LYS A 114 -4.18 -8.97 10.14
N LYS A 115 -3.79 -7.69 10.00
CA LYS A 115 -4.11 -6.62 10.97
C LYS A 115 -5.61 -6.32 11.12
N GLU A 116 -6.42 -6.73 10.16
CA GLU A 116 -7.88 -6.54 10.18
C GLU A 116 -8.61 -7.76 10.77
N LYS A 117 -7.89 -8.86 11.04
CA LYS A 117 -8.41 -10.08 11.65
C LYS A 117 -8.21 -10.12 13.18
N ASP A 118 -7.19 -9.42 13.67
CA ASP A 118 -6.87 -9.24 15.10
C ASP A 118 -7.54 -7.97 15.64
#